data_AF-A0A353ZEW0-F1
#
_entry.id   AF-A0A353ZEW0-F1
#
_cell.length_a   1.000
_cell.length_b   1.000
_cell.length_c   1.000
_cell.angle_alpha   90.00
_cell.angle_beta   90.00
_cell.angle_gamma   90.00
#
_symmetry.space_group_name_H-M   'P 1'
#
loop_
_entity.id
_entity.type
_entity.pdbx_description
1 polymer ?
#
loop_
_entity_poly.entity_id
_entity_poly.type
_entity_poly.pdbx_seq_one_letter_code
_entity_poly.pdbx_strand_id
1 'polypeptide(L)'
;MGMHCDLCDKQPARGNQLAQRGKAKYLGGNGRKTTGISRRSFRPNLQRVRVQDGGTVVTKRVCTQCLKSGRVVKAVVRKPFTLPSK
;
A
#
# COMPACT_ATOMS: atom_id res chain seq x y z
N MET A 1 -16.32 7.33 -0.68
CA MET A 1 -14.97 7.02 -1.21
C MET A 1 -14.21 6.09 -0.26
N GLY A 2 -14.27 4.77 -0.45
CA GLY A 2 -13.60 3.79 0.44
C GLY A 2 -12.08 3.72 0.24
N MET A 3 -11.32 3.21 1.20
CA MET A 3 -9.84 3.04 1.13
C MET A 3 -9.46 1.91 0.15
N HIS A 4 -9.64 2.12 -1.15
CA HIS A 4 -9.26 1.19 -2.21
C HIS A 4 -8.26 1.81 -3.19
N CYS A 5 -7.47 0.96 -3.86
CA CYS A 5 -6.63 1.37 -4.97
C CYS A 5 -7.45 1.44 -6.26
N ASP A 6 -7.36 2.53 -7.00
CA ASP A 6 -8.15 2.73 -8.22
C ASP A 6 -7.69 1.87 -9.43
N LEU A 7 -6.66 1.03 -9.26
CA LEU A 7 -6.06 0.21 -10.33
C LEU A 7 -6.05 -1.29 -10.06
N CYS A 8 -6.03 -1.69 -8.80
CA CYS A 8 -5.89 -3.10 -8.41
C CYS A 8 -6.87 -3.48 -7.29
N ASP A 9 -7.78 -2.56 -6.96
CA ASP A 9 -8.87 -2.75 -6.01
C ASP A 9 -8.45 -3.27 -4.64
N LYS A 10 -7.19 -3.06 -4.28
CA LYS A 10 -6.69 -3.43 -2.95
C LYS A 10 -7.48 -2.71 -1.89
N GLN A 11 -8.12 -3.49 -1.03
CA GLN A 11 -8.93 -3.04 0.07
C GLN A 11 -8.29 -3.40 1.42
N PRO A 12 -8.75 -2.80 2.52
CA PRO A 12 -8.28 -3.15 3.85
C PRO A 12 -8.73 -4.57 4.19
N ALA A 13 -7.77 -5.44 4.50
CA ALA A 13 -8.09 -6.79 4.98
C ALA A 13 -8.26 -6.78 6.51
N ARG A 14 -9.13 -7.64 7.04
CA ARG A 14 -9.21 -7.87 8.48
C ARG A 14 -8.27 -9.01 8.88
N GLY A 15 -7.71 -8.91 10.07
CA GLY A 15 -6.99 -10.02 10.69
C GLY A 15 -6.93 -9.89 12.19
N ASN A 16 -6.19 -10.81 12.80
CA ASN A 16 -5.97 -10.82 14.23
C ASN A 16 -4.52 -10.45 14.55
N GLN A 17 -4.32 -9.78 15.69
CA GLN A 17 -3.04 -9.61 16.34
C GLN A 17 -2.95 -10.64 17.46
N LEU A 18 -1.91 -11.45 17.42
CA LEU A 18 -1.67 -12.54 18.35
C LEU A 18 -0.56 -12.13 19.31
N ALA A 19 -0.85 -12.11 20.61
CA ALA A 19 0.17 -11.98 21.64
C ALA A 19 0.60 -13.39 22.08
N GLN A 20 1.87 -13.74 21.84
CA GLN A 20 2.43 -15.03 22.25
C GLN A 20 3.59 -14.82 23.23
N ARG A 21 3.68 -15.71 24.24
CA ARG A 21 4.77 -15.74 25.22
C ARG A 21 5.44 -17.10 25.26
N GLY A 22 6.67 -17.14 25.73
CA GLY A 22 7.48 -18.35 25.83
C GLY A 22 8.37 -18.59 24.61
N LYS A 23 9.32 -19.52 24.76
CA LYS A 23 10.26 -19.90 23.71
C LYS A 23 9.60 -20.90 22.75
N ALA A 24 9.86 -20.76 21.46
CA ALA A 24 9.32 -21.70 20.47
C ALA A 24 9.91 -23.10 20.65
N LYS A 25 9.13 -24.15 20.35
CA LYS A 25 9.58 -25.55 20.51
C LYS A 25 10.85 -25.86 19.72
N TYR A 26 10.94 -25.35 18.48
CA TYR A 26 12.11 -25.56 17.62
C TYR A 26 13.41 -24.96 18.17
N LEU A 27 13.33 -24.05 19.16
CA LEU A 27 14.49 -23.50 19.84
C LEU A 27 14.78 -24.21 21.18
N GLY A 28 14.23 -25.41 21.39
CA GLY A 28 14.41 -26.19 22.62
C GLY A 28 13.64 -25.66 23.83
N GLY A 29 12.55 -24.93 23.61
CA GLY A 29 11.64 -24.48 24.68
C GLY A 29 10.37 -25.33 24.78
N ASN A 30 9.59 -25.15 25.86
CA ASN A 30 8.34 -25.88 26.09
C ASN A 30 7.22 -25.49 25.09
N GLY A 31 7.35 -24.36 24.40
CA GLY A 31 6.44 -23.86 23.37
C GLY A 31 5.87 -22.47 23.65
N ARG A 32 5.47 -21.79 22.58
CA ARG A 32 4.78 -20.49 22.67
C ARG A 32 3.32 -20.69 23.08
N LYS A 33 2.84 -19.92 24.06
CA LYS A 33 1.43 -19.86 24.47
C LYS A 33 0.82 -18.53 24.02
N THR A 34 -0.41 -18.60 23.50
CA THR A 34 -1.19 -17.42 23.15
C THR A 34 -1.80 -16.82 24.41
N THR A 35 -1.48 -15.57 24.70
CA THR A 35 -2.00 -14.84 25.87
C THR A 35 -3.10 -13.85 25.51
N GLY A 36 -3.27 -13.52 24.23
CA GLY A 36 -4.32 -12.60 23.79
C GLY A 36 -4.51 -12.60 22.28
N ILE A 37 -5.76 -12.34 21.88
CA ILE A 37 -6.18 -12.21 20.49
C ILE A 37 -7.00 -10.93 20.38
N SER A 38 -6.52 -9.96 19.59
CA SER A 38 -7.27 -8.74 19.28
C SER A 38 -7.48 -8.60 17.77
N ARG A 39 -8.55 -7.91 17.36
CA ARG A 39 -8.84 -7.63 15.94
C ARG A 39 -7.96 -6.48 15.46
N ARG A 40 -7.41 -6.58 14.24
CA ARG A 40 -6.70 -5.51 13.55
C ARG A 40 -7.14 -5.39 12.08
N SER A 41 -6.83 -4.24 11.48
CA SER A 41 -7.02 -4.01 10.05
C SER A 41 -5.67 -3.83 9.35
N PHE A 42 -5.48 -4.51 8.22
CA PHE A 42 -4.34 -4.35 7.33
C PHE A 42 -4.72 -3.37 6.24
N ARG A 43 -4.22 -2.14 6.34
CA ARG A 43 -4.53 -1.07 5.39
C ARG A 43 -3.48 -1.08 4.27
N PRO A 44 -3.88 -1.10 2.98
CA PRO A 44 -2.92 -0.93 1.91
C PRO A 44 -2.28 0.46 1.99
N ASN A 45 -0.98 0.55 1.68
CA ASN A 45 -0.30 1.83 1.55
C ASN A 45 -0.74 2.51 0.25
N LEU A 46 -1.82 3.30 0.34
CA LEU A 46 -2.37 4.08 -0.76
C LEU A 46 -1.79 5.49 -0.71
N GLN A 47 -1.34 5.96 -1.86
CA GLN A 47 -0.80 7.30 -2.03
C GLN A 47 -1.69 8.07 -3.01
N ARG A 48 -1.94 9.34 -2.70
CA ARG A 48 -2.64 10.25 -3.62
C ARG A 48 -1.62 10.82 -4.58
N VAL A 49 -1.77 10.52 -5.86
CA VAL A 49 -0.79 10.89 -6.90
C VAL A 49 -1.51 11.40 -8.14
N ARG A 50 -0.88 12.37 -8.79
CA ARG A 50 -1.29 12.86 -10.11
C ARG A 50 -0.73 11.93 -11.17
N VAL A 51 -1.61 11.37 -11.98
CA VAL A 51 -1.34 10.40 -13.02
C VAL A 51 -1.71 11.00 -14.35
N GLN A 52 -0.93 10.71 -15.38
CA GLN A 52 -1.29 11.04 -16.75
C GLN A 52 -2.04 9.84 -17.34
N ASP A 53 -3.35 9.95 -17.45
CA ASP A 53 -4.24 8.93 -18.02
C ASP A 53 -4.82 9.48 -19.33
N GLY A 54 -4.49 8.84 -20.47
CA GLY A 54 -5.08 9.19 -21.77
C GLY A 54 -4.86 10.64 -22.24
N GLY A 55 -3.84 11.33 -21.73
CA GLY A 55 -3.53 12.72 -22.07
C GLY A 55 -4.04 13.76 -21.06
N THR A 56 -4.89 13.38 -20.10
CA THR A 56 -5.35 14.24 -19.01
C THR A 56 -4.64 13.91 -17.70
N VAL A 57 -4.38 14.93 -16.87
CA VAL A 57 -3.83 14.74 -15.52
C VAL A 57 -4.98 14.52 -14.55
N VAL A 58 -5.06 13.31 -13.98
CA VAL A 58 -6.10 12.95 -13.01
C VAL A 58 -5.44 12.61 -11.66
N THR A 59 -6.11 12.92 -10.56
CA THR A 59 -5.66 12.50 -9.23
C THR A 59 -6.27 11.16 -8.87
N LYS A 60 -5.44 10.14 -8.66
CA LYS A 60 -5.86 8.78 -8.27
C LYS A 60 -5.23 8.38 -6.94
N ARG A 61 -5.88 7.46 -6.23
CA ARG A 61 -5.35 6.75 -5.06
C ARG A 61 -4.73 5.45 -5.54
N VAL A 62 -3.41 5.40 -5.51
CA VAL A 62 -2.65 4.29 -6.07
C VAL A 62 -1.86 3.59 -4.98
N CYS A 63 -1.84 2.26 -5.03
CA CYS A 63 -1.04 1.45 -4.13
C CYS A 63 0.46 1.62 -4.40
N THR A 64 1.30 1.64 -3.36
CA THR A 64 2.76 1.79 -3.55
C THR A 64 3.38 0.68 -4.41
N GLN A 65 2.84 -0.55 -4.37
CA GLN A 65 3.29 -1.64 -5.26
C GLN A 65 2.96 -1.36 -6.73
N CYS A 66 1.84 -0.70 -7.01
CA CYS A 66 1.40 -0.31 -8.34
C CYS A 66 2.30 0.81 -8.89
N LEU A 67 2.68 1.75 -8.01
CA LEU A 67 3.67 2.78 -8.34
C LEU A 67 5.06 2.19 -8.59
N LYS A 68 5.49 1.23 -7.76
CA LYS A 68 6.78 0.57 -7.91
C LYS A 68 6.88 -0.27 -9.19
N SER A 69 5.78 -0.89 -9.61
CA SER A 69 5.73 -1.72 -10.83
C SER A 69 5.56 -0.93 -12.12
N GLY A 70 5.51 0.41 -12.07
CA GLY A 70 5.41 1.23 -13.28
C GLY A 70 4.08 1.13 -14.01
N ARG A 71 3.03 0.56 -13.39
CA ARG A 71 1.67 0.49 -13.97
C ARG A 71 1.03 1.87 -14.19
N VAL A 72 1.70 2.92 -13.74
CA VAL A 72 1.20 4.29 -13.68
C VAL A 72 2.34 5.23 -14.03
N VAL A 73 2.11 6.08 -15.02
CA VAL A 73 3.02 7.19 -15.33
C VAL A 73 2.62 8.38 -14.46
N LYS A 74 3.53 8.82 -13.58
CA LYS A 74 3.33 10.05 -12.81
C LYS A 74 3.25 11.24 -13.76
N ALA A 75 2.39 12.20 -13.44
CA ALA A 75 2.32 13.43 -14.20
C ALA A 75 3.70 14.12 -14.24
N VAL A 76 4.19 14.42 -15.44
CA VAL A 76 5.45 15.12 -15.63
C VAL A 76 5.28 16.56 -15.13
N VAL A 77 5.96 16.91 -14.04
CA VAL A 77 6.03 18.29 -13.56
C VAL A 77 7.03 19.02 -14.46
N ARG A 78 6.54 19.80 -15.42
CA ARG A 78 7.40 20.68 -16.22
C ARG A 78 7.97 21.77 -15.31
N LYS A 79 9.28 21.99 -15.37
CA LYS A 79 9.92 23.11 -14.66
C LYS A 79 9.37 24.41 -15.24
N PRO A 80 9.10 25.43 -14.40
CA PRO A 80 8.66 26.73 -14.90
C PRO A 80 9.72 27.27 -15.87
N PHE A 81 9.27 27.90 -16.97
CA PHE A 81 10.09 28.51 -18.03
C PHE A 81 10.88 27.55 -18.94
N THR A 82 10.45 26.30 -19.09
CA THR A 82 11.00 25.41 -20.12
C THR A 82 10.19 25.51 -21.41
N LEU A 83 10.86 25.86 -22.52
CA LEU A 83 10.27 25.82 -23.86
C LEU A 83 10.03 24.34 -24.23
N PRO A 84 8.86 23.97 -24.79
CA PRO A 84 8.66 22.62 -25.31
C PRO A 84 9.65 22.40 -26.46
N SER A 85 10.56 21.43 -26.33
CA SER A 85 11.40 21.00 -27.46
C SER A 85 10.48 20.40 -28.52
N LYS A 86 10.60 20.91 -29.75
CA LYS A 86 9.82 20.52 -30.92
C LYS A 86 9.95 19.03 -31.22
#